data_AF-A0A2V7WP77-F1
#
_entry.id   AF-A0A2V7WP77-F1
#
_cell.length_a   1.000
_cell.length_b   1.000
_cell.length_c   1.000
_cell.angle_alpha   90.00
_cell.angle_beta   90.00
_cell.angle_gamma   90.00
#
_symmetry.space_group_name_H-M   'P 1'
#
loop_
_entity.id
_entity.type
_entity.pdbx_description
1 polymer ?
#
loop_
_entity_poly.entity_id
_entity_poly.type
_entity_poly.pdbx_seq_one_letter_code
_entity_poly.pdbx_strand_id
1 'polypeptide(L)'
;MDRKAAAAALLALALAQPAFAAAVRPAGEQTKIDFLIGEVKKSDDVFIRNGVEYSGKKAASHLSFKLRFAGKRVQTAMDFVLGVASKSEESGKLYEVRSKEGHREPLRDWLLARLLLHEKTHPAGPTPGPTPAVAP
;
A
#
# COMPACT_ATOMS: atom_id res chain seq x y z
N MET A 1 35.68 20.80 -49.99
CA MET A 1 37.00 20.30 -49.56
C MET A 1 37.57 21.31 -48.55
N ASP A 2 36.99 21.45 -47.37
CA ASP A 2 37.07 20.56 -46.20
C ASP A 2 38.47 20.53 -45.58
N ARG A 3 38.61 21.02 -44.33
CA ARG A 3 39.32 20.33 -43.24
C ARG A 3 38.69 20.70 -41.89
N LYS A 4 38.45 19.66 -41.12
CA LYS A 4 37.66 19.58 -39.90
C LYS A 4 38.36 20.19 -38.68
N ALA A 5 37.52 20.42 -37.66
CA ALA A 5 37.79 20.27 -36.24
C ALA A 5 38.55 21.39 -35.53
N ALA A 6 37.82 22.19 -34.75
CA ALA A 6 37.93 22.18 -33.29
C ALA A 6 36.99 23.23 -32.71
N ALA A 7 35.98 22.81 -31.94
CA ALA A 7 35.61 23.50 -30.70
C ALA A 7 34.54 22.70 -29.96
N ALA A 8 34.97 22.18 -28.81
CA ALA A 8 34.19 21.99 -27.59
C ALA A 8 33.02 21.00 -27.63
N ALA A 9 33.35 19.80 -27.14
CA ALA A 9 32.47 18.85 -26.49
C ALA A 9 31.33 19.52 -25.68
N LEU A 10 30.09 19.36 -26.16
CA LEU A 10 28.89 19.45 -25.33
C LEU A 10 28.32 18.04 -25.19
N LEU A 11 29.01 17.26 -24.37
CA LEU A 11 28.48 16.05 -23.75
C LEU A 11 27.38 16.48 -22.77
N ALA A 12 26.19 16.80 -23.29
CA ALA A 12 25.04 17.15 -22.47
C ALA A 12 24.42 15.86 -21.89
N LEU A 13 25.07 15.40 -20.82
CA LEU A 13 24.54 14.67 -19.68
C LEU A 13 23.11 14.16 -19.86
N ALA A 14 22.96 12.93 -20.34
CA ALA A 14 21.74 12.16 -20.16
C ALA A 14 21.49 12.08 -18.64
N LEU A 15 20.52 12.87 -18.18
CA LEU A 15 20.08 12.90 -16.79
C LEU A 15 19.73 11.47 -16.38
N ALA A 16 20.60 10.85 -15.60
CA ALA A 16 20.24 9.69 -14.79
C ALA A 16 19.15 10.18 -13.83
N GLN A 17 17.90 10.08 -14.25
CA GLN A 17 16.78 10.32 -13.37
C GLN A 17 16.93 9.33 -12.22
N PRO A 18 16.92 9.77 -10.96
CA PRO A 18 16.92 8.83 -9.86
C PRO A 18 15.66 7.99 -10.03
N ALA A 19 15.86 6.71 -10.37
CA ALA A 19 14.79 5.74 -10.25
C ALA A 19 14.32 5.84 -8.80
N PHE A 20 13.08 6.29 -8.59
CA PHE A 20 12.44 6.19 -7.29
C PHE A 20 12.37 4.70 -6.97
N ALA A 21 13.39 4.20 -6.29
CA ALA A 21 13.37 2.85 -5.73
C ALA A 21 12.20 2.85 -4.74
N ALA A 22 11.10 2.22 -5.14
CA ALA A 22 10.04 1.89 -4.21
C ALA A 22 10.73 1.16 -3.05
N ALA A 23 10.53 1.64 -1.82
CA ALA A 23 11.04 0.92 -0.66
C ALA A 23 10.49 -0.50 -0.73
N VAL A 24 11.40 -1.47 -0.91
CA VAL A 24 11.04 -2.88 -0.96
C VAL A 24 10.50 -3.22 0.42
N ARG A 25 9.18 -3.43 0.50
CA ARG A 25 8.54 -3.89 1.73
C ARG A 25 9.10 -5.26 2.10
N PRO A 26 9.06 -5.65 3.40
CA PRO A 26 9.38 -7.00 3.81
C PRO A 26 8.64 -8.04 2.96
N ALA A 27 9.27 -9.22 2.79
CA ALA A 27 8.76 -10.25 1.90
C ALA A 27 7.30 -10.59 2.20
N GLY A 28 6.46 -10.56 1.15
CA GLY A 28 5.04 -10.90 1.25
C GLY A 28 4.12 -9.77 1.73
N GLU A 29 4.63 -8.70 2.37
CA GLU A 29 3.77 -7.62 2.89
C GLU A 29 3.06 -6.84 1.79
N GLN A 30 3.74 -6.61 0.65
CA GLN A 30 3.10 -6.01 -0.52
C GLN A 30 1.92 -6.86 -1.02
N THR A 31 2.12 -8.18 -1.13
CA THR A 31 1.08 -9.13 -1.56
C THR A 31 -0.12 -9.11 -0.63
N LYS A 32 0.10 -9.05 0.68
CA LYS A 32 -0.98 -8.92 1.67
C LYS A 32 -1.75 -7.61 1.50
N ILE A 33 -1.06 -6.49 1.31
CA ILE A 33 -1.71 -5.19 1.06
C ILE A 33 -2.54 -5.22 -0.22
N ASP A 34 -1.99 -5.78 -1.31
CA ASP A 34 -2.69 -5.90 -2.59
C ASP A 34 -3.91 -6.81 -2.49
N PHE A 35 -3.80 -7.90 -1.72
CA PHE A 35 -4.94 -8.75 -1.39
C PHE A 35 -6.04 -7.96 -0.68
N LEU A 36 -5.71 -7.21 0.37
CA LEU A 36 -6.69 -6.40 1.13
C LEU A 36 -7.39 -5.34 0.27
N ILE A 37 -6.63 -4.62 -0.56
CA ILE A 37 -7.21 -3.66 -1.52
C ILE A 37 -8.08 -4.38 -2.54
N GLY A 38 -7.68 -5.58 -2.97
CA GLY A 38 -8.44 -6.46 -3.84
C GLY A 38 -9.79 -6.86 -3.23
N GLU A 39 -9.81 -7.23 -1.95
CA GLU A 39 -11.04 -7.57 -1.22
C GLU A 39 -12.01 -6.39 -1.16
N VAL A 40 -11.50 -5.19 -0.85
CA VAL A 40 -12.31 -3.95 -0.87
C VAL A 40 -12.88 -3.71 -2.27
N LYS A 41 -12.07 -3.88 -3.32
CA LYS A 41 -12.48 -3.64 -4.71
C LYS A 41 -13.59 -4.59 -5.18
N LYS A 42 -13.54 -5.85 -4.74
CA LYS A 42 -14.47 -6.92 -5.12
C LYS A 42 -15.72 -6.95 -4.25
N SER A 43 -15.67 -6.38 -3.05
CA SER A 43 -16.82 -6.36 -2.17
C SER A 43 -17.97 -5.54 -2.75
N ASP A 44 -19.18 -6.08 -2.58
CA ASP A 44 -20.43 -5.37 -2.85
C ASP A 44 -20.90 -4.54 -1.64
N ASP A 45 -20.16 -4.54 -0.54
CA ASP A 45 -20.43 -3.73 0.64
C ASP A 45 -20.28 -2.23 0.33
N VAL A 46 -20.94 -1.41 1.14
CA VAL A 46 -20.83 0.04 1.07
C VAL A 46 -19.75 0.53 2.03
N PHE A 47 -18.80 1.30 1.52
CA PHE A 47 -17.72 1.88 2.31
C PHE A 47 -18.06 3.32 2.65
N ILE A 48 -18.01 3.67 3.93
CA ILE A 48 -18.45 4.96 4.43
C ILE A 48 -17.23 5.73 4.93
N ARG A 49 -17.03 6.93 4.38
CA ARG A 49 -15.97 7.84 4.78
C ARG A 49 -16.58 9.20 5.04
N ASN A 50 -16.40 9.73 6.26
CA ASN A 50 -16.95 11.02 6.68
C ASN A 50 -18.47 11.12 6.50
N GLY A 51 -19.19 10.00 6.60
CA GLY A 51 -20.63 9.92 6.36
C GLY A 51 -21.04 9.82 4.89
N VAL A 52 -20.08 9.83 3.96
CA VAL A 52 -20.34 9.67 2.52
C VAL A 52 -20.11 8.23 2.12
N GLU A 53 -21.01 7.71 1.30
CA GLU A 53 -21.01 6.32 0.83
C GLU A 53 -20.24 6.16 -0.48
N TYR A 54 -19.44 5.10 -0.56
CA TYR A 54 -18.60 4.76 -1.69
C TYR A 54 -18.73 3.28 -2.03
N SER A 55 -18.68 2.95 -3.31
CA SER A 55 -18.56 1.57 -3.76
C SER A 55 -17.16 1.01 -3.47
N GLY A 56 -17.04 -0.31 -3.40
CA GLY A 56 -15.75 -1.00 -3.24
C GLY A 56 -14.67 -0.53 -4.21
N LYS A 57 -15.01 -0.30 -5.48
CA LYS A 57 -14.06 0.24 -6.49
C LYS A 57 -13.54 1.62 -6.12
N LYS A 58 -14.41 2.53 -5.66
CA LYS A 58 -14.02 3.89 -5.25
C LYS A 58 -13.20 3.85 -3.95
N ALA A 59 -13.61 3.02 -2.99
CA ALA A 59 -12.90 2.83 -1.74
C ALA A 59 -11.49 2.26 -1.97
N ALA A 60 -11.35 1.22 -2.80
CA ALA A 60 -10.06 0.65 -3.16
C ALA A 60 -9.14 1.68 -3.83
N SER A 61 -9.66 2.45 -4.79
CA SER A 61 -8.90 3.54 -5.42
C SER A 61 -8.42 4.58 -4.41
N HIS A 62 -9.27 4.94 -3.44
CA HIS A 62 -8.90 5.86 -2.37
C HIS A 62 -7.79 5.30 -1.46
N LEU A 63 -7.89 4.02 -1.08
CA LEU A 63 -6.86 3.35 -0.26
C LEU A 63 -5.53 3.23 -1.01
N SER A 64 -5.55 2.85 -2.29
CA SER A 64 -4.34 2.80 -3.13
C SER A 64 -3.69 4.17 -3.27
N PHE A 65 -4.51 5.22 -3.45
CA PHE A 65 -4.02 6.60 -3.47
C PHE A 65 -3.32 6.93 -2.14
N LYS A 66 -4.00 6.76 -0.99
CA LYS A 66 -3.38 7.05 0.32
C LYS A 66 -2.12 6.23 0.58
N LEU A 67 -2.08 4.95 0.21
CA LEU A 67 -0.91 4.09 0.35
C LEU A 67 0.31 4.68 -0.39
N ARG A 68 0.09 5.22 -1.59
CA ARG A 68 1.15 5.89 -2.37
C ARG A 68 1.72 7.11 -1.64
N PHE A 69 0.88 7.90 -0.97
CA PHE A 69 1.33 9.05 -0.16
C PHE A 69 1.94 8.64 1.19
N ALA A 70 1.54 7.48 1.73
CA ALA A 70 2.14 6.96 2.95
C ALA A 70 3.61 6.57 2.74
N GLY A 71 3.96 6.11 1.53
CA GLY A 71 5.33 5.83 1.12
C GLY A 71 6.03 4.89 2.10
N LYS A 72 7.18 5.31 2.64
CA LYS A 72 8.01 4.52 3.55
C LYS A 72 7.42 4.34 4.96
N ARG A 73 6.34 5.05 5.33
CA ARG A 73 5.71 4.91 6.64
C ARG A 73 4.91 3.61 6.80
N VAL A 74 4.55 2.98 5.68
CA VAL A 74 3.74 1.76 5.66
C VAL A 74 4.57 0.64 5.06
N GLN A 75 5.10 -0.21 5.93
CA GLN A 75 5.95 -1.34 5.54
C GLN A 75 5.18 -2.66 5.58
N THR A 76 4.23 -2.78 6.50
CA THR A 76 3.44 -4.00 6.69
C THR A 76 1.96 -3.81 6.31
N ALA A 77 1.26 -4.91 6.08
CA ALA A 77 -0.19 -4.93 5.94
C ALA A 77 -0.88 -4.41 7.21
N MET A 78 -0.31 -4.66 8.39
CA MET A 78 -0.80 -4.09 9.64
C MET A 78 -0.68 -2.56 9.64
N ASP A 79 0.47 -2.01 9.23
CA ASP A 79 0.65 -0.56 9.10
C ASP A 79 -0.34 0.06 8.11
N PHE A 80 -0.64 -0.65 7.03
CA PHE A 80 -1.64 -0.22 6.07
C PHE A 80 -3.03 -0.15 6.71
N VAL A 81 -3.44 -1.20 7.42
CA VAL A 81 -4.77 -1.25 8.05
C VAL A 81 -4.90 -0.19 9.15
N LEU A 82 -3.90 -0.05 10.02
CA LEU A 82 -3.94 0.87 11.15
C LEU A 82 -3.66 2.33 10.74
N GLY A 83 -2.74 2.55 9.81
CA GLY A 83 -2.28 3.89 9.43
C GLY A 83 -3.01 4.50 8.23
N VAL A 84 -3.46 3.67 7.27
CA VAL A 84 -4.05 4.17 6.01
C VAL A 84 -5.56 3.98 5.97
N ALA A 85 -6.02 2.79 6.33
CA ALA A 85 -7.40 2.36 6.13
C ALA A 85 -8.31 2.49 7.37
N SER A 86 -7.81 3.03 8.48
CA SER A 86 -8.58 3.13 9.73
C SER A 86 -9.45 4.38 9.82
N LYS A 87 -8.91 5.54 9.45
CA LYS A 87 -9.58 6.84 9.60
C LYS A 87 -9.14 7.88 8.58
N SER A 88 -9.96 8.91 8.45
CA SER A 88 -9.60 10.13 7.74
C SER A 88 -8.59 10.90 8.58
N GLU A 89 -7.45 11.26 7.99
CA GLU A 89 -6.49 12.16 8.65
C GLU A 89 -7.04 13.59 8.72
N GLU A 90 -7.89 13.98 7.76
CA GLU A 90 -8.49 15.32 7.67
C GLU A 90 -9.56 15.55 8.73
N SER A 91 -10.47 14.57 8.93
CA SER A 91 -11.60 14.73 9.85
C SER A 91 -11.45 13.97 11.18
N GLY A 92 -10.47 13.05 11.27
CA GLY A 92 -10.32 12.13 12.39
C GLY A 92 -11.36 11.00 12.46
N LYS A 93 -12.38 11.00 11.60
CA LYS A 93 -13.48 10.00 11.64
C LYS A 93 -13.04 8.65 11.10
N LEU A 94 -13.49 7.58 11.75
CA LEU A 94 -13.26 6.21 11.32
C LEU A 94 -13.92 5.96 9.96
N TYR A 95 -13.27 5.10 9.17
CA TYR A 95 -13.90 4.53 7.99
C TYR A 95 -14.76 3.34 8.42
N GLU A 96 -15.92 3.18 7.80
CA GLU A 96 -16.85 2.09 8.10
C GLU A 96 -17.14 1.26 6.85
N VAL A 97 -17.54 0.02 7.06
CA VAL A 97 -18.11 -0.85 6.05
C VAL A 97 -19.53 -1.17 6.48
N ARG A 98 -20.46 -1.14 5.53
CA ARG A 98 -21.83 -1.56 5.72
C ARG A 98 -22.12 -2.72 4.78
N SER A 99 -22.47 -3.86 5.36
CA SER A 99 -22.85 -5.04 4.60
C SER A 99 -24.22 -4.86 3.92
N LYS A 100 -24.57 -5.76 2.99
CA LYS A 100 -25.89 -5.76 2.33
C LYS A 100 -27.04 -5.91 3.34
N GLU A 101 -26.78 -6.63 4.43
CA GLU A 101 -27.72 -6.87 5.53
C GLU A 101 -27.85 -5.65 6.46
N GLY A 102 -27.08 -4.59 6.22
CA GLY A 102 -27.13 -3.33 6.96
C GLY A 102 -26.23 -3.29 8.19
N HIS A 103 -25.50 -4.37 8.49
CA HIS A 103 -24.52 -4.39 9.58
C HIS A 103 -23.39 -3.39 9.28
N ARG A 104 -23.05 -2.55 10.25
CA ARG A 104 -21.95 -1.59 10.15
C ARG A 104 -20.82 -1.98 11.08
N GLU A 105 -19.60 -1.92 10.56
CA GLU A 105 -18.39 -2.10 11.36
C GLU A 105 -17.26 -1.19 10.88
N PRO A 106 -16.25 -0.91 11.72
CA PRO A 106 -15.06 -0.18 11.29
C PRO A 106 -14.33 -0.93 10.16
N LEU A 107 -13.92 -0.20 9.12
CA LEU A 107 -13.14 -0.77 8.00
C LEU A 107 -11.84 -1.40 8.48
N ARG A 108 -11.24 -0.84 9.53
CA ARG A 108 -10.07 -1.44 10.19
C ARG A 108 -10.34 -2.90 10.57
N ASP A 109 -11.44 -3.14 11.28
CA ASP A 109 -11.74 -4.45 11.84
C ASP A 109 -12.14 -5.44 10.74
N TRP A 110 -12.91 -4.96 9.75
CA TRP A 110 -13.23 -5.70 8.51
C TRP A 110 -11.98 -6.15 7.74
N LEU A 111 -10.95 -5.30 7.66
CA LEU A 111 -9.68 -5.61 7.00
C LEU A 111 -8.78 -6.52 7.84
N LEU A 112 -8.75 -6.34 9.17
CA LEU A 112 -7.99 -7.22 10.07
C LEU A 112 -8.50 -8.66 9.99
N ALA A 113 -9.81 -8.87 9.94
CA ALA A 113 -10.39 -10.20 9.80
C ALA A 113 -9.91 -10.90 8.50
N ARG A 114 -9.82 -10.15 7.40
CA ARG A 114 -9.34 -10.64 6.10
C ARG A 114 -7.84 -10.88 6.08
N LEU A 115 -7.07 -10.03 6.74
CA LEU A 115 -5.63 -10.22 6.90
C LEU A 115 -5.35 -11.53 7.66
N LEU A 116 -6.04 -11.75 8.78
CA LEU A 116 -5.92 -12.99 9.55
C LEU A 116 -6.30 -14.23 8.74
N LEU A 117 -7.35 -14.15 7.91
CA LEU A 117 -7.73 -15.24 7.01
C LEU A 117 -6.64 -15.52 5.96
N HIS A 118 -6.08 -14.47 5.37
CA HIS A 118 -4.99 -14.59 4.40
C HIS A 118 -3.75 -15.25 5.02
N GLU A 119 -3.37 -14.86 6.22
CA GLU A 119 -2.19 -15.42 6.92
C GLU A 119 -2.40 -16.87 7.36
N LYS A 120 -3.63 -17.26 7.72
CA LYS A 120 -3.94 -18.67 8.02
C LYS A 120 -3.89 -19.56 6.79
N THR A 121 -4.33 -19.05 5.64
CA THR A 121 -4.36 -19.80 4.37
C THR A 121 -3.00 -19.80 3.67
N HIS A 122 -2.16 -18.81 3.95
CA HIS A 122 -0.81 -18.66 3.44
C HIS A 122 0.12 -18.41 4.63
N PRO A 123 0.38 -19.44 5.45
CA PRO A 123 1.34 -19.31 6.53
C PRO A 123 2.67 -18.90 5.93
N ALA A 124 3.31 -17.90 6.51
CA ALA A 124 4.66 -17.53 6.12
C ALA A 124 5.52 -18.80 6.17
N GLY A 125 6.07 -19.21 5.02
CA GLY A 125 7.19 -20.16 5.01
C GLY A 125 8.29 -19.64 5.95
N PRO A 126 9.16 -20.52 6.48
CA PRO A 126 10.05 -20.20 7.60
C PRO A 126 10.71 -18.84 7.37
N THR A 127 10.38 -17.90 8.24
CA THR A 127 11.11 -16.63 8.31
C THR A 127 12.57 -17.01 8.45
N PRO A 128 13.51 -16.52 7.60
CA PRO A 128 14.90 -16.60 7.99
C PRO A 128 14.94 -15.87 9.33
N GLY A 129 15.17 -16.62 10.40
CA GLY A 129 15.36 -16.04 11.73
C GLY A 129 16.41 -14.94 11.63
N PRO A 130 16.45 -13.99 12.59
CA PRO A 130 17.50 -12.99 12.60
C PRO A 130 18.83 -13.73 12.45
N THR A 131 19.50 -13.53 11.30
CA THR A 131 20.83 -14.07 11.06
C THR A 131 21.63 -13.71 12.30
N PRO A 132 22.23 -14.68 13.02
CA PRO A 132 23.04 -14.33 14.18
C PRO A 132 24.10 -13.38 13.65
N ALA A 133 24.08 -12.16 14.18
CA ALA A 133 25.12 -11.18 13.92
C ALA A 133 26.44 -11.86 14.25
N VAL A 134 27.22 -12.16 13.22
CA VAL A 134 28.62 -12.53 13.38
C VAL A 134 29.28 -11.30 14.00
N ALA A 135 29.51 -11.40 15.32
CA ALA A 135 30.35 -10.48 16.06
C ALA A 135 31.81 -10.62 15.58
N PRO A 136 32.61 -9.54 15.63
CA PRO A 136 33.94 -9.49 15.06
C PRO A 136 34.93 -10.47 15.71
#